data_AF-A0A1A7NXY9-F1
#
_entry.id   AF-A0A1A7NXY9-F1
#
_cell.length_a   1.000
_cell.length_b   1.000
_cell.length_c   1.000
_cell.angle_alpha   90.00
_cell.angle_beta   90.00
_cell.angle_gamma   90.00
#
_symmetry.space_group_name_H-M   'P 1'
#
loop_
_entity.id
_entity.type
_entity.pdbx_description
1 polymer ?
#
loop_
_entity_poly.entity_id
_entity_poly.type
_entity_poly.pdbx_seq_one_letter_code
_entity_poly.pdbx_strand_id
1 'polypeptide(L)'
;MQEKYPRIQIFFHWLSLLFIILTYLSVKLKSLDLTYDWHQLMMSTHFTLGICVWLVVIIRIGLRHLYLSKTPAITPTPPVWQTKLAHYVHLALYLVFILLPILGSLTVLNKGFAVSFLGFPILSGFTANPGLAHTLKEIHETLANGALILIALHAIAALYHHYIVKDNTLLRMMLHKSK
;
A
#
# COMPACT_ATOMS: atom_id res chain seq x y z
N MET A 1 -13.02 26.57 8.70
CA MET A 1 -11.84 25.67 8.71
C MET A 1 -12.20 24.40 7.94
N GLN A 2 -11.28 23.83 7.17
CA GLN A 2 -11.59 22.63 6.38
C GLN A 2 -11.65 21.42 7.32
N GLU A 3 -12.82 20.79 7.43
CA GLU A 3 -13.05 19.69 8.38
C GLU A 3 -12.60 18.32 7.87
N LYS A 4 -12.22 18.20 6.59
CA LYS A 4 -11.85 16.93 5.95
C LYS A 4 -10.75 17.13 4.91
N TYR A 5 -10.06 16.05 4.58
CA TYR A 5 -9.17 16.04 3.43
C TYR A 5 -9.97 16.25 2.12
N PRO A 6 -9.36 16.87 1.08
CA PRO A 6 -9.84 16.84 -0.28
C PRO A 6 -10.34 15.44 -0.70
N ARG A 7 -11.51 15.39 -1.36
CA ARG A 7 -12.14 14.11 -1.77
C ARG A 7 -11.22 13.21 -2.58
N ILE A 8 -10.35 13.79 -3.39
CA ILE A 8 -9.37 13.05 -4.19
C ILE A 8 -8.34 12.31 -3.31
N GLN A 9 -7.87 12.93 -2.22
CA GLN A 9 -6.96 12.28 -1.26
C GLN A 9 -7.66 11.15 -0.50
N ILE A 10 -8.92 11.37 -0.13
CA ILE A 10 -9.75 10.34 0.51
C ILE A 10 -9.95 9.15 -0.44
N PHE A 11 -10.34 9.41 -1.68
CA PHE A 11 -10.55 8.38 -2.69
C PHE A 11 -9.29 7.52 -2.88
N PHE A 12 -8.13 8.14 -3.13
CA PHE A 12 -6.90 7.38 -3.32
C PHE A 12 -6.41 6.67 -2.05
N HIS A 13 -6.71 7.18 -0.85
CA HIS A 13 -6.43 6.47 0.41
C HIS A 13 -7.20 5.14 0.48
N TRP A 14 -8.52 5.17 0.29
CA TRP A 14 -9.33 3.95 0.32
C TRP A 14 -9.08 3.03 -0.88
N LEU A 15 -8.79 3.58 -2.05
CA LEU A 15 -8.38 2.81 -3.22
C LEU A 15 -7.06 2.06 -2.96
N SER A 16 -6.12 2.68 -2.22
CA SER A 16 -4.88 2.01 -1.80
C SER A 16 -5.22 0.77 -0.96
N LEU A 17 -6.08 0.92 0.05
CA LEU A 17 -6.46 -0.18 0.94
C LEU A 17 -7.11 -1.31 0.15
N LEU A 18 -8.04 -0.99 -0.76
CA LEU A 18 -8.67 -1.98 -1.63
C LEU A 18 -7.64 -2.76 -2.45
N PHE A 19 -6.74 -2.06 -3.16
CA PHE A 19 -5.72 -2.72 -3.97
C PHE A 19 -4.75 -3.54 -3.13
N ILE A 20 -4.36 -3.07 -1.93
CA ILE A 20 -3.51 -3.83 -1.01
C ILE A 20 -4.20 -5.13 -0.57
N ILE A 21 -5.48 -5.07 -0.18
CA ILE A 21 -6.26 -6.25 0.21
C ILE A 21 -6.33 -7.25 -0.94
N LEU A 22 -6.69 -6.79 -2.15
CA LEU A 22 -6.79 -7.66 -3.32
C LEU A 22 -5.42 -8.26 -3.72
N THR A 23 -4.34 -7.48 -3.61
CA THR A 23 -2.97 -7.95 -3.85
C THR A 23 -2.59 -9.06 -2.87
N TYR A 24 -2.90 -8.90 -1.58
CA TYR A 24 -2.64 -9.93 -0.58
C TYR A 24 -3.52 -11.18 -0.78
N LEU A 25 -4.82 -10.99 -1.06
CA LEU A 25 -5.75 -12.08 -1.33
C LEU A 25 -5.31 -12.91 -2.53
N SER A 26 -4.80 -12.31 -3.60
CA SER A 26 -4.31 -13.06 -4.76
C SER A 26 -3.20 -14.05 -4.37
N VAL A 27 -2.29 -13.70 -3.44
CA VAL A 27 -1.26 -14.62 -2.94
C VAL A 27 -1.85 -15.73 -2.08
N LYS A 28 -2.85 -15.43 -1.24
CA LYS A 28 -3.52 -16.44 -0.41
C LYS A 28 -4.39 -17.39 -1.24
N LEU A 29 -5.05 -16.89 -2.27
CA LEU A 29 -5.84 -17.69 -3.19
C LEU A 29 -4.95 -18.55 -4.09
N LYS A 30 -3.76 -18.06 -4.46
CA LYS A 30 -2.75 -18.85 -5.15
C LYS A 30 -2.37 -20.11 -4.36
N SER A 31 -2.27 -20.03 -3.03
CA SER A 31 -1.88 -21.18 -2.19
C SER A 31 -2.94 -22.28 -2.07
N LEU A 32 -4.13 -22.11 -2.67
CA LEU A 32 -5.11 -23.20 -2.77
C LEU A 32 -4.72 -24.27 -3.80
N ASP A 33 -3.72 -24.00 -4.64
CA ASP A 33 -3.09 -24.94 -5.57
C ASP A 33 -4.08 -25.76 -6.43
N LEU A 34 -5.12 -25.11 -6.93
CA LEU A 34 -6.23 -25.76 -7.63
C LEU A 34 -5.82 -26.29 -9.02
N THR A 35 -5.24 -25.43 -9.86
CA THR A 35 -4.77 -25.76 -11.21
C THR A 35 -3.58 -24.86 -11.60
N TYR A 36 -2.83 -25.26 -12.64
CA TYR A 36 -1.77 -24.42 -13.21
C TYR A 36 -2.30 -23.05 -13.67
N ASP A 37 -3.42 -23.04 -14.41
CA ASP A 37 -4.02 -21.78 -14.88
C ASP A 37 -4.47 -20.88 -13.73
N TRP A 38 -4.99 -21.46 -12.65
CA TRP A 38 -5.34 -20.72 -11.44
C TRP A 38 -4.11 -20.09 -10.79
N HIS A 39 -3.01 -20.83 -10.66
CA HIS A 39 -1.75 -20.31 -10.15
C HIS A 39 -1.26 -19.11 -10.98
N GLN A 40 -1.26 -19.25 -12.31
CA GLN A 40 -0.83 -18.21 -13.22
C GLN A 40 -1.74 -16.98 -13.16
N LEU A 41 -3.05 -17.18 -13.09
CA LEU A 41 -4.03 -16.10 -12.95
C LEU A 41 -3.78 -15.32 -11.66
N MET A 42 -3.68 -16.00 -10.52
CA MET A 42 -3.45 -15.36 -9.22
C MET A 42 -2.10 -14.62 -9.16
N MET A 43 -1.04 -15.18 -9.76
CA MET A 43 0.25 -14.49 -9.87
C MET A 43 0.17 -13.25 -10.76
N SER A 44 -0.51 -13.34 -11.92
CA SER A 44 -0.72 -12.19 -12.81
C SER A 44 -1.54 -11.09 -12.14
N THR A 45 -2.59 -11.47 -11.40
CA THR A 45 -3.39 -10.56 -10.57
C THR A 45 -2.54 -9.89 -9.49
N HIS A 46 -1.67 -10.65 -8.80
CA HIS A 46 -0.76 -10.10 -7.79
C HIS A 46 0.16 -9.03 -8.38
N PHE A 47 0.82 -9.29 -9.51
CA PHE A 47 1.71 -8.32 -10.15
C PHE A 47 0.98 -7.08 -10.63
N THR A 48 -0.16 -7.27 -11.31
CA THR A 48 -0.97 -6.16 -11.81
C THR A 48 -1.43 -5.25 -10.67
N LEU A 49 -1.99 -5.82 -9.60
CA LEU A 49 -2.45 -5.05 -8.46
C LEU A 49 -1.29 -4.44 -7.67
N GLY A 50 -0.15 -5.12 -7.57
CA GLY A 50 1.07 -4.58 -6.96
C GLY A 50 1.56 -3.31 -7.67
N ILE A 51 1.54 -3.29 -9.01
CA ILE A 51 1.84 -2.09 -9.81
C ILE A 51 0.76 -1.01 -9.60
N CYS A 52 -0.52 -1.39 -9.52
CA CYS A 52 -1.59 -0.43 -9.20
C CYS A 52 -1.41 0.22 -7.83
N VAL A 53 -1.02 -0.55 -6.79
CA VAL A 53 -0.67 -0.01 -5.46
C VAL A 53 0.48 1.00 -5.58
N TRP A 54 1.52 0.64 -6.34
CA TRP A 54 2.68 1.51 -6.57
C TRP A 54 2.27 2.86 -7.16
N LEU A 55 1.50 2.84 -8.25
CA LEU A 55 1.00 4.04 -8.93
C LEU A 55 0.12 4.89 -8.01
N VAL A 56 -0.80 4.25 -7.28
CA VAL A 56 -1.67 4.95 -6.33
C VAL A 56 -0.85 5.61 -5.22
N VAL A 57 0.20 4.97 -4.71
CA VAL A 57 1.06 5.56 -3.68
C VAL A 57 1.83 6.76 -4.22
N ILE A 58 2.38 6.70 -5.43
CA ILE A 58 3.02 7.84 -6.09
C ILE A 58 2.03 9.01 -6.22
N ILE A 59 0.81 8.73 -6.69
CA ILE A 59 -0.26 9.73 -6.79
C ILE A 59 -0.57 10.31 -5.40
N ARG A 60 -0.68 9.49 -4.36
CA ARG A 60 -0.97 9.96 -2.99
C ARG A 60 0.11 10.88 -2.45
N ILE A 61 1.39 10.60 -2.73
CA ILE A 61 2.51 11.46 -2.34
C ILE A 61 2.38 12.80 -3.08
N GLY A 62 2.18 12.78 -4.40
CA GLY A 62 1.96 14.00 -5.20
C GLY A 62 0.78 14.84 -4.68
N LEU A 63 -0.35 14.20 -4.40
CA LEU A 63 -1.53 14.86 -3.82
C LEU A 63 -1.26 15.42 -2.41
N ARG A 64 -0.48 14.72 -1.57
CA ARG A 64 -0.09 15.22 -0.24
C ARG A 64 0.72 16.51 -0.35
N HIS A 65 1.63 16.60 -1.31
CA HIS A 65 2.41 17.82 -1.55
C HIS A 65 1.56 18.94 -2.15
N LEU A 66 0.70 18.63 -3.12
CA LEU A 66 -0.17 19.62 -3.77
C LEU A 66 -1.20 20.25 -2.82
N TYR A 67 -1.70 19.48 -1.86
CA TYR A 67 -2.74 19.91 -0.92
C TYR A 67 -2.22 20.12 0.51
N LEU A 68 -0.93 20.39 0.68
CA LEU A 68 -0.31 20.53 2.01
C LEU A 68 -1.03 21.58 2.88
N SER A 69 -1.38 22.73 2.29
CA SER A 69 -2.11 23.83 2.93
C SER A 69 -3.56 23.51 3.31
N LYS A 70 -4.11 22.39 2.81
CA LYS A 70 -5.49 21.93 3.03
C LYS A 70 -5.57 20.76 4.00
N THR A 71 -4.51 20.49 4.76
CA THR A 71 -4.51 19.45 5.79
C THR A 71 -5.44 19.87 6.93
N PRO A 72 -6.54 19.14 7.19
CA PRO A 72 -7.45 19.49 8.28
C PRO A 72 -6.76 19.30 9.63
N ALA A 73 -7.13 20.08 10.65
CA ALA A 73 -6.61 19.94 12.01
C ALA A 73 -7.25 18.76 12.75
N ILE A 74 -6.54 18.12 13.69
CA ILE A 74 -7.11 17.10 14.58
C ILE A 74 -7.73 17.83 15.77
N THR A 75 -8.97 17.50 16.10
CA THR A 75 -9.70 18.08 17.23
C THR A 75 -10.32 16.96 18.10
N PRO A 76 -10.04 16.94 19.41
CA PRO A 76 -9.11 17.81 20.15
C PRO A 76 -7.65 17.64 19.69
N THR A 77 -6.81 18.65 19.94
CA THR A 77 -5.41 18.63 19.48
C THR A 77 -4.63 17.54 20.19
N PRO A 78 -4.00 16.59 19.47
CA PRO A 78 -3.25 15.51 20.07
C PRO A 78 -1.91 16.01 20.63
N PRO A 79 -1.32 15.28 21.60
CA PRO A 79 0.04 15.53 22.04
C PRO A 79 1.04 15.48 20.88
N VAL A 80 2.07 16.34 20.94
CA VAL A 80 3.09 16.48 19.88
C VAL A 80 3.77 15.15 19.53
N TRP A 81 3.99 14.27 20.53
CA TRP A 81 4.61 12.96 20.30
C TRP A 81 3.75 12.04 19.43
N GLN A 82 2.42 12.07 19.57
CA GLN A 82 1.50 11.31 18.72
C GLN A 82 1.54 11.81 17.29
N THR A 83 1.57 13.14 17.11
CA THR A 83 1.68 13.75 15.77
C THR A 83 3.02 13.37 15.10
N LYS A 84 4.14 13.40 15.83
CA LYS A 84 5.45 12.97 15.29
C LYS A 84 5.43 11.49 14.92
N LEU A 85 4.94 10.63 15.81
CA LEU A 85 4.85 9.19 15.55
C LEU A 85 3.99 8.88 14.32
N ALA A 86 2.83 9.55 14.18
CA ALA A 86 1.97 9.38 13.02
C ALA A 86 2.70 9.74 11.72
N HIS A 87 3.52 10.80 11.70
CA HIS A 87 4.34 11.12 10.53
C HIS A 87 5.36 10.03 10.19
N TYR A 88 6.03 9.43 11.18
CA TYR A 88 6.94 8.31 10.94
C TYR A 88 6.22 7.08 10.41
N VAL A 89 5.06 6.73 10.95
CA VAL A 89 4.23 5.63 10.43
C VAL A 89 3.80 5.89 8.99
N HIS A 90 3.35 7.11 8.67
CA HIS A 90 3.01 7.46 7.29
C HIS A 90 4.22 7.37 6.35
N LEU A 91 5.39 7.85 6.77
CA LEU A 91 6.61 7.76 5.99
C LEU A 91 7.00 6.29 5.75
N ALA A 92 6.96 5.45 6.78
CA ALA A 92 7.25 4.03 6.68
C ALA A 92 6.27 3.32 5.72
N LEU A 93 4.97 3.63 5.80
CA LEU A 93 3.96 3.11 4.87
C LEU A 93 4.24 3.55 3.42
N TYR A 94 4.62 4.81 3.19
CA TYR A 94 4.96 5.27 1.84
C TYR A 94 6.19 4.54 1.30
N LEU A 95 7.26 4.44 2.09
CA LEU A 95 8.49 3.78 1.67
C LEU A 95 8.26 2.30 1.38
N VAL A 96 7.57 1.57 2.27
CA VAL A 96 7.37 0.13 2.08
C VAL A 96 6.53 -0.18 0.83
N PHE A 97 5.48 0.61 0.55
CA PHE A 97 4.67 0.41 -0.65
C PHE A 97 5.30 0.93 -1.94
N ILE A 98 6.34 1.75 -1.86
CA ILE A 98 7.21 2.04 -3.02
C ILE A 98 8.18 0.88 -3.26
N LEU A 99 8.81 0.36 -2.20
CA LEU A 99 9.86 -0.65 -2.30
C LEU A 99 9.33 -2.04 -2.68
N LEU A 100 8.17 -2.44 -2.16
CA LEU A 100 7.61 -3.77 -2.41
C LEU A 100 7.45 -4.09 -3.91
N PRO A 101 6.78 -3.26 -4.73
CA PRO A 101 6.66 -3.50 -6.16
C PRO A 101 8.01 -3.53 -6.88
N ILE A 102 8.95 -2.66 -6.49
CA ILE A 102 10.32 -2.63 -7.05
C ILE A 102 11.02 -3.97 -6.79
N LEU A 103 11.00 -4.45 -5.54
CA LEU A 103 11.61 -5.73 -5.16
C LEU A 103 10.93 -6.91 -5.87
N GLY A 104 9.61 -6.88 -6.01
CA GLY A 104 8.85 -7.89 -6.74
C GLY A 104 9.24 -7.95 -8.22
N SER A 105 9.31 -6.79 -8.88
CA SER A 105 9.78 -6.68 -10.27
C SER A 105 11.21 -7.17 -10.44
N LEU A 106 12.13 -6.73 -9.57
CA LEU A 106 13.53 -7.19 -9.60
C LEU A 106 13.64 -8.70 -9.39
N THR A 107 12.80 -9.29 -8.53
CA THR A 107 12.74 -10.74 -8.35
C THR A 107 12.39 -11.45 -9.65
N VAL A 108 11.35 -11.00 -10.37
CA VAL A 108 10.91 -11.61 -11.64
C VAL A 108 11.97 -11.48 -12.73
N LEU A 109 12.56 -10.29 -12.85
CA LEU A 109 13.62 -10.01 -13.82
C LEU A 109 14.84 -10.91 -13.58
N ASN A 110 15.26 -11.07 -12.32
CA ASN A 110 16.39 -11.95 -11.98
C ASN A 110 16.05 -13.45 -12.09
N LYS A 111 14.77 -13.82 -12.23
CA LYS A 111 14.39 -15.19 -12.65
C LYS A 111 14.43 -15.39 -14.16
N GLY A 112 14.72 -14.34 -14.95
CA GLY A 112 14.73 -14.39 -16.41
C GLY A 112 13.36 -14.19 -17.06
N PHE A 113 12.34 -13.78 -16.28
CA PHE A 113 10.99 -13.51 -16.80
C PHE A 113 10.77 -12.02 -16.99
N ALA A 114 9.82 -11.67 -17.87
CA ALA A 114 9.37 -10.29 -18.03
C ALA A 114 8.43 -9.89 -16.88
N VAL A 115 8.52 -8.63 -16.46
CA VAL A 115 7.48 -7.99 -15.65
C VAL A 115 6.34 -7.62 -16.59
N SER A 116 5.15 -8.11 -16.30
CA SER A 116 3.95 -7.83 -17.08
C SER A 116 2.95 -6.99 -16.30
N PHE A 117 2.26 -6.10 -17.00
CA PHE A 117 1.15 -5.31 -16.50
C PHE A 117 -0.06 -5.51 -17.39
N LEU A 118 -1.19 -5.95 -16.81
CA LEU A 118 -2.42 -6.27 -17.57
C LEU A 118 -2.18 -7.30 -18.69
N GLY A 119 -1.24 -8.24 -18.48
CA GLY A 119 -0.87 -9.26 -19.46
C GLY A 119 0.17 -8.82 -20.51
N PHE A 120 0.51 -7.53 -20.58
CA PHE A 120 1.52 -7.02 -21.51
C PHE A 120 2.89 -6.92 -20.83
N PRO A 121 3.98 -7.44 -21.43
CA PRO A 121 5.32 -7.27 -20.88
C PRO A 121 5.73 -5.79 -20.97
N ILE A 122 6.10 -5.21 -19.83
CA ILE A 122 6.53 -3.81 -19.73
C ILE A 122 8.04 -3.65 -19.48
N LEU A 123 8.70 -4.71 -18.98
CA LEU A 123 10.13 -4.71 -18.72
C LEU A 123 10.67 -6.15 -18.81
N SER A 124 11.76 -6.33 -19.56
CA SER A 124 12.40 -7.64 -19.80
C SER A 124 13.89 -7.47 -20.11
N GLY A 125 14.59 -8.56 -20.44
CA GLY A 125 15.97 -8.51 -20.94
C GLY A 125 17.06 -8.64 -19.87
N PHE A 126 16.71 -9.03 -18.64
CA PHE A 126 17.67 -9.29 -17.57
C PHE A 126 18.24 -10.71 -17.68
N THR A 127 19.54 -10.85 -17.44
CA THR A 127 20.18 -12.16 -17.29
C THR A 127 19.73 -12.79 -15.98
N ALA A 128 19.31 -14.06 -16.03
CA ALA A 128 18.86 -14.79 -14.85
C ALA A 128 20.00 -14.90 -13.81
N ASN A 129 19.69 -14.55 -12.56
CA ASN A 129 20.52 -14.74 -11.39
C ASN A 129 19.65 -15.34 -10.27
N PRO A 130 19.56 -16.67 -10.17
CA PRO A 130 18.69 -17.35 -9.22
C PRO A 130 18.99 -17.02 -7.76
N GLY A 131 20.27 -16.84 -7.40
CA GLY A 131 20.68 -16.49 -6.03
C GLY A 131 20.21 -15.10 -5.62
N LEU A 132 20.35 -14.11 -6.50
CA LEU A 132 19.82 -12.77 -6.27
C LEU A 132 18.28 -12.77 -6.27
N ALA A 133 17.65 -13.51 -7.19
CA ALA A 133 16.19 -13.63 -7.22
C ALA A 133 15.63 -14.22 -5.92
N HIS A 134 16.29 -15.22 -5.33
CA HIS A 134 15.90 -15.80 -4.05
C HIS A 134 15.98 -14.76 -2.93
N THR A 135 17.12 -14.08 -2.82
CA THR A 135 17.36 -13.05 -1.80
C THR A 135 16.34 -11.91 -1.90
N LEU A 136 16.09 -11.39 -3.11
CA LEU A 136 15.11 -10.32 -3.34
C LEU A 136 13.69 -10.76 -2.97
N LYS A 137 13.35 -12.02 -3.26
CA LYS A 137 12.05 -12.60 -2.90
C LYS A 137 11.89 -12.67 -1.38
N GLU A 138 12.90 -13.14 -0.65
CA GLU A 138 12.86 -13.21 0.82
C GLU A 138 12.71 -11.83 1.46
N ILE A 139 13.45 -10.83 0.94
CA ILE A 139 13.32 -9.44 1.39
C ILE A 139 11.90 -8.92 1.10
N HIS A 140 11.37 -9.19 -0.09
CA HIS A 140 10.01 -8.79 -0.47
C HIS A 140 8.96 -9.41 0.47
N GLU A 141 9.04 -10.72 0.72
CA GLU A 141 8.11 -11.43 1.61
C GLU A 141 8.20 -10.92 3.06
N THR A 142 9.42 -10.68 3.55
CA THR A 142 9.66 -10.13 4.89
C THR A 142 9.07 -8.73 5.03
N LEU A 143 9.33 -7.85 4.06
CA LEU A 143 8.77 -6.50 4.04
C LEU A 143 7.25 -6.51 3.87
N ALA A 144 6.69 -7.43 3.09
CA ALA A 144 5.24 -7.54 2.89
C ALA A 144 4.54 -7.92 4.20
N ASN A 145 5.09 -8.88 4.95
CA ASN A 145 4.57 -9.26 6.26
C ASN A 145 4.69 -8.10 7.27
N GLY A 146 5.82 -7.39 7.28
CA GLY A 146 6.00 -6.18 8.10
C GLY A 146 5.00 -5.06 7.73
N ALA A 147 4.73 -4.87 6.45
CA ALA A 147 3.75 -3.88 5.97
C ALA A 147 2.33 -4.21 6.45
N LEU A 148 1.94 -5.49 6.49
CA LEU A 148 0.63 -5.91 7.02
C LEU A 148 0.49 -5.56 8.50
N ILE A 149 1.53 -5.81 9.31
CA ILE A 149 1.57 -5.42 10.73
C ILE A 149 1.44 -3.90 10.84
N LEU A 150 2.19 -3.14 10.03
CA LEU A 150 2.15 -1.68 10.06
C LEU A 150 0.77 -1.12 9.67
N ILE A 151 0.10 -1.71 8.67
CA ILE A 151 -1.28 -1.37 8.32
C ILE A 151 -2.23 -1.67 9.46
N ALA A 152 -2.10 -2.85 10.10
CA ALA A 152 -2.96 -3.22 11.22
C ALA A 152 -2.80 -2.22 12.38
N LEU A 153 -1.57 -1.88 12.74
CA LEU A 153 -1.29 -0.86 13.76
C LEU A 153 -1.84 0.52 13.38
N HIS A 154 -1.69 0.93 12.12
CA HIS A 154 -2.27 2.18 11.61
C HIS A 154 -3.80 2.20 11.71
N ALA A 155 -4.46 1.11 11.32
CA ALA A 155 -5.91 0.98 11.40
C ALA A 155 -6.39 0.96 12.86
N ILE A 156 -5.75 0.17 13.73
CA ILE A 156 -6.04 0.11 15.16
C ILE A 156 -5.91 1.50 15.79
N ALA A 157 -4.85 2.25 15.48
CA ALA A 157 -4.68 3.61 15.96
C ALA A 157 -5.83 4.51 15.50
N ALA A 158 -6.23 4.46 14.22
CA ALA A 158 -7.35 5.25 13.73
C ALA A 158 -8.68 4.91 14.44
N LEU A 159 -8.92 3.62 14.71
CA LEU A 159 -10.11 3.16 15.45
C LEU A 159 -10.05 3.54 16.93
N TYR A 160 -8.87 3.45 17.57
CA TYR A 160 -8.64 3.92 18.94
C TYR A 160 -8.95 5.42 19.07
N HIS A 161 -8.43 6.22 18.13
CA HIS A 161 -8.70 7.65 18.07
C HIS A 161 -10.20 7.94 17.86
N HIS A 162 -10.88 7.15 17.05
CA HIS A 162 -12.30 7.33 16.78
C HIS A 162 -13.21 6.94 17.94
N TYR A 163 -13.00 5.76 18.55
CA TYR A 163 -13.92 5.19 19.54
C TYR A 163 -13.56 5.52 20.99
N ILE A 164 -12.26 5.62 21.31
CA ILE A 164 -11.78 5.82 22.68
C ILE A 164 -11.42 7.29 22.92
N VAL A 165 -10.54 7.86 22.08
CA VAL A 165 -10.17 9.29 22.19
C VAL A 165 -11.32 10.20 21.75
N LYS A 166 -12.19 9.70 20.87
CA LYS A 166 -13.33 10.41 20.29
C LYS A 166 -12.92 11.71 19.59
N ASP A 167 -11.81 11.66 18.87
CA ASP A 167 -11.38 12.76 18.01
C ASP A 167 -11.82 12.57 16.54
N ASN A 168 -11.57 13.59 15.72
CA ASN A 168 -11.95 13.57 14.31
C ASN A 168 -10.90 12.93 13.36
N THR A 169 -9.89 12.20 13.87
CA THR A 169 -8.78 11.66 13.08
C THR A 169 -9.27 10.82 11.90
N LEU A 170 -10.12 9.82 12.15
CA LEU A 170 -10.70 8.96 11.11
C LEU A 170 -11.74 9.70 10.26
N LEU A 171 -12.59 10.51 10.89
CA LEU A 171 -13.69 11.22 10.23
C LEU A 171 -13.23 12.12 9.08
N ARG A 172 -12.04 12.70 9.21
CA ARG A 172 -11.37 13.53 8.20
C ARG A 172 -11.00 12.77 6.93
N MET A 173 -10.88 11.45 7.03
CA MET A 173 -10.55 10.54 5.92
C MET A 173 -11.77 9.77 5.42
N MET A 174 -12.99 10.01 5.92
CA MET A 174 -14.19 9.32 5.45
C MET A 174 -14.86 10.02 4.27
N LEU A 175 -15.32 9.25 3.28
CA LEU A 175 -16.05 9.73 2.09
C LEU A 175 -17.39 10.40 2.42
N HIS A 176 -18.14 9.86 3.38
CA HIS A 176 -19.46 10.39 3.76
C HIS A 176 -19.35 11.56 4.75
N LYS A 177 -20.29 12.50 4.73
CA LYS A 177 -20.43 13.47 5.83
C LYS A 177 -20.89 12.70 7.07
N SER A 178 -20.13 12.74 8.17
CA SER A 178 -20.75 12.38 9.45
C SER A 178 -21.85 13.41 9.67
N LYS A 179 -23.08 12.93 9.86
CA LYS A 179 -24.11 13.76 10.49
C LYS A 179 -23.69 14.08 11.92
#